data_AF-A0A850PGG3-F1
#
_entry.id   AF-A0A850PGG3-F1
#
_cell.length_a   1.000
_cell.length_b   1.000
_cell.length_c   1.000
_cell.angle_alpha   90.00
_cell.angle_beta   90.00
_cell.angle_gamma   90.00
#
_symmetry.space_group_name_H-M   'P 1'
#
loop_
_entity.id
_entity.type
_entity.pdbx_description
1 polymer ?
#
loop_
_entity_poly.entity_id
_entity_poly.type
_entity_poly.pdbx_seq_one_letter_code
_entity_poly.pdbx_strand_id
1 'polypeptide(L)' 'MGEIVNLRRVRKQRARADAAREAEQARLSHGRGKAERRQARAIIEAQARVLDGARVEDERHLREGVSGGVEDKTEL' A
#
# COMPACT_ATOMS: atom_id res chain seq x y z
N MET A 1 -25.77 -52.01 4.58
CA MET A 1 -25.48 -51.56 3.20
C MET A 1 -24.41 -50.48 3.33
N GLY A 2 -23.17 -50.75 2.91
CA GLY A 2 -22.05 -49.82 3.09
C GLY A 2 -21.89 -48.95 1.85
N GLU A 3 -21.82 -47.63 2.01
CA GLU A 3 -21.60 -46.72 0.89
C GLU A 3 -20.14 -46.78 0.44
N ILE A 4 -19.93 -47.15 -0.82
CA ILE A 4 -18.59 -47.22 -1.42
C ILE A 4 -18.19 -45.82 -1.86
N VAL A 5 -17.42 -45.14 -1.01
CA VAL A 5 -16.95 -43.78 -1.29
C VAL A 5 -15.54 -43.78 -1.89
N ASN A 6 -15.34 -42.95 -2.91
CA ASN A 6 -14.01 -42.76 -3.50
C ASN A 6 -13.16 -41.82 -2.63
N LEU A 7 -12.24 -42.40 -1.86
CA LEU A 7 -11.37 -41.66 -0.94
C LEU A 7 -10.50 -40.60 -1.65
N ARG A 8 -10.09 -40.82 -2.90
CA ARG A 8 -9.32 -39.83 -3.67
C ARG A 8 -10.14 -38.57 -3.93
N ARG A 9 -11.42 -38.72 -4.28
CA ARG A 9 -12.33 -37.58 -4.49
C ARG A 9 -12.55 -36.83 -3.18
N VAL A 10 -12.80 -37.54 -2.09
CA VAL A 10 -12.97 -36.93 -0.75
C VAL A 10 -11.73 -36.15 -0.32
N ARG A 11 -10.53 -36.73 -0.46
CA ARG A 11 -9.27 -36.03 -0.15
C ARG A 11 -9.05 -34.80 -1.02
N LYS A 12 -9.34 -34.88 -2.32
CA LYS A 12 -9.24 -33.75 -3.24
C LYS A 12 -10.20 -32.62 -2.85
N GLN A 13 -11.40 -32.97 -2.41
CA GLN A 13 -12.40 -32.00 -1.99
C GLN A 13 -11.99 -31.29 -0.70
N ARG A 14 -11.44 -32.02 0.27
CA ARG A 14 -10.84 -31.43 1.49
C ARG A 14 -9.69 -30.47 1.15
N ALA A 15 -8.73 -30.91 0.33
CA ALA A 15 -7.60 -30.07 -0.07
C ALA A 15 -8.03 -28.76 -0.75
N ARG A 16 -9.09 -28.79 -1.58
CA ARG A 16 -9.66 -27.58 -2.17
C ARG A 16 -10.30 -26.66 -1.13
N ALA A 17 -11.01 -27.22 -0.15
CA ALA A 17 -11.63 -26.44 0.92
C ALA A 17 -10.58 -25.79 1.81
N ASP A 18 -9.50 -26.49 2.13
CA ASP A 18 -8.40 -25.96 2.94
C ASP A 18 -7.68 -24.82 2.22
N ALA A 19 -7.38 -24.99 0.92
CA ALA A 19 -6.80 -23.92 0.10
C ALA A 19 -7.69 -22.69 -0.01
N ALA A 20 -9.02 -22.87 -0.05
CA ALA A 20 -9.97 -21.75 -0.07
C ALA A 20 -9.95 -20.97 1.26
N ARG A 21 -9.88 -21.67 2.39
CA ARG A 21 -9.77 -21.06 3.73
C ARG A 21 -8.45 -20.30 3.90
N GLU A 22 -7.34 -20.88 3.47
CA GLU A 22 -6.04 -20.20 3.47
C GLU A 22 -6.07 -18.93 2.60
N ALA A 23 -6.71 -18.99 1.43
CA ALA A 23 -6.86 -17.82 0.57
C ALA A 23 -7.71 -16.73 1.23
N GLU A 24 -8.76 -17.11 1.97
CA GLU A 24 -9.59 -16.17 2.72
C GLU A 24 -8.83 -15.54 3.89
N GLN A 25 -8.08 -16.33 4.66
CA GLN A 25 -7.17 -15.82 5.69
C GLN A 25 -6.11 -14.89 5.08
N ALA A 26 -5.53 -15.25 3.94
CA ALA A 26 -4.55 -14.41 3.25
C ALA A 26 -5.16 -13.08 2.76
N ARG A 27 -6.43 -13.07 2.34
CA ARG A 27 -7.15 -11.83 2.00
C ARG A 27 -7.34 -10.95 3.24
N LEU A 28 -7.72 -11.54 4.36
CA LEU A 28 -7.90 -10.83 5.63
C LEU A 28 -6.58 -10.29 6.19
N SER A 29 -5.55 -11.15 6.28
CA SER A 29 -4.25 -10.81 6.87
C SER A 29 -3.42 -9.87 6.00
N HIS A 30 -3.48 -10.01 4.68
CA HIS A 30 -2.67 -9.17 3.79
C HIS A 30 -3.43 -7.99 3.20
N GLY A 31 -4.78 -7.96 3.32
CA GLY A 31 -5.67 -6.84 3.00
C GLY A 31 -5.73 -6.39 1.54
N ARG A 32 -4.66 -6.59 0.77
CA ARG A 32 -4.50 -6.25 -0.65
C ARG A 32 -3.76 -7.38 -1.35
N GLY A 33 -4.26 -7.81 -2.50
CA GLY A 33 -3.63 -8.85 -3.32
C GLY A 33 -2.28 -8.41 -3.88
N LYS A 34 -1.41 -9.36 -4.28
CA LYS A 34 -0.11 -9.05 -4.90
C LYS A 34 -0.25 -8.14 -6.13
N ALA A 35 -1.30 -8.36 -6.93
CA ALA A 35 -1.62 -7.56 -8.11
C ALA A 35 -1.97 -6.11 -7.74
N GLU A 36 -2.86 -5.91 -6.77
CA GLU A 36 -3.26 -4.58 -6.28
C GLU A 36 -2.09 -3.81 -5.67
N ARG A 37 -1.23 -4.49 -4.88
CA ARG A 37 -0.02 -3.86 -4.34
C ARG A 37 0.92 -3.40 -5.44
N ARG A 38 1.07 -4.19 -6.51
CA ARG A 38 1.91 -3.81 -7.67
C ARG A 38 1.32 -2.61 -8.42
N GLN A 39 0.00 -2.61 -8.64
CA GLN A 39 -0.68 -1.49 -9.27
C GLN A 39 -0.55 -0.21 -8.44
N ALA A 40 -0.78 -0.28 -7.12
CA ALA A 40 -0.62 0.86 -6.23
C ALA A 40 0.81 1.41 -6.25
N ARG A 41 1.83 0.54 -6.22
CA ARG A 41 3.24 0.96 -6.35
C ARG A 41 3.51 1.68 -7.67
N ALA A 42 3.00 1.15 -8.78
CA ALA A 42 3.18 1.77 -10.10
C ALA A 42 2.51 3.16 -10.17
N ILE A 43 1.34 3.33 -9.56
CA ILE A 43 0.66 4.62 -9.48
C ILE A 43 1.49 5.62 -8.65
N ILE A 44 1.96 5.21 -7.46
CA ILE A 44 2.78 6.05 -6.60
C ILE A 44 4.07 6.47 -7.31
N GLU A 45 4.72 5.55 -8.01
CA GLU A 45 5.95 5.83 -8.75
C GLU A 45 5.71 6.81 -9.92
N ALA A 46 4.60 6.63 -10.66
CA ALA A 46 4.22 7.56 -11.72
C ALA A 46 3.91 8.96 -11.16
N GLN A 47 3.21 9.05 -10.02
CA GLN A 47 2.92 10.31 -9.34
C GLN A 47 4.21 10.98 -8.85
N ALA A 48 5.13 10.23 -8.25
CA ALA A 48 6.44 10.74 -7.82
C ALA A 48 7.22 11.32 -9.00
N ARG A 49 7.28 10.61 -10.13
CA ARG A 49 7.94 11.10 -11.35
C ARG A 49 7.32 12.39 -11.89
N VAL A 50 5.99 12.51 -11.84
CA VAL A 50 5.29 13.73 -12.24
C VAL A 50 5.62 14.89 -11.30
N LEU A 51 5.63 14.65 -9.99
CA LEU A 51 5.99 15.66 -8.98
C LEU A 51 7.45 16.10 -9.12
N ASP A 52 8.37 15.17 -9.34
CA ASP A 52 9.79 15.48 -9.54
C ASP A 52 10.02 16.28 -10.83
N GLY A 53 9.31 15.96 -11.91
CA GLY A 53 9.39 16.73 -13.16
C GLY A 53 8.69 18.10 -13.08
N ALA A 54 7.69 18.25 -12.21
CA ALA A 54 7.01 19.51 -11.93
C ALA A 54 7.66 20.30 -10.80
N ARG A 55 8.80 19.84 -10.26
CA ARG A 55 9.50 20.48 -9.16
C ARG A 55 10.11 21.77 -9.68
N VAL A 56 9.44 22.89 -9.40
CA VAL A 56 10.03 24.22 -9.54
C VAL A 56 11.04 24.34 -8.41
N GLU A 57 12.34 24.36 -8.74
CA GLU A 57 13.34 24.81 -7.80
C GLU A 57 12.98 26.26 -7.44
N ASP A 58 12.48 26.46 -6.22
CA ASP A 58 12.15 27.78 -5.73
C ASP A 58 13.46 28.53 -5.45
N GLU A 59 14.13 28.95 -6.53
CA GLU A 59 15.35 29.78 -6.49
C GLU A 59 15.09 31.15 -5.84
N ARG A 60 13.86 31.45 -5.42
CA ARG A 60 13.46 32.74 -4.84
C ARG A 60 13.63 32.83 -3.33
N HIS A 61 13.98 31.75 -2.62
CA HIS A 61 14.18 31.81 -1.16
C HIS A 61 15.66 31.92 -0.71
N LEU A 62 16.60 32.08 -1.67
CA LEU A 62 18.03 32.32 -1.39
C LEU A 62 18.46 33.78 -1.58
N ARG A 63 17.52 34.69 -1.91
CA ARG A 63 17.80 36.12 -2.17
C ARG A 63 17.03 37.10 -1.28
N GLU A 64 16.47 36.69 -0.15
CA GLU A 64 15.90 37.66 0.82
C GLU A 64 16.36 37.33 2.24
N GLY A 65 17.67 37.46 2.44
CA GLY A 65 18.11 38.09 3.67
C GLY A 65 17.71 39.57 3.61
N VAL A 66 17.31 40.11 4.77
CA VAL A 66 16.91 41.51 5.05
C VAL A 66 15.39 41.74 5.06
N SER A 67 14.80 41.52 6.24
CA SER A 67 14.05 42.51 7.03
C SER A 67 12.91 41.85 7.82
N GLY A 68 12.79 42.19 9.11
CA GLY A 68 11.62 41.85 9.92
C GLY A 68 11.85 40.82 11.03
N GLY A 69 12.90 40.98 11.83
CA GLY A 69 12.94 40.39 13.18
C GLY A 69 11.86 41.04 14.04
N VAL A 70 10.66 40.46 14.04
CA VAL A 70 9.64 40.70 15.05
C VAL A 70 9.99 39.78 16.21
N GLU A 71 10.78 40.28 17.16
CA GLU A 71 10.87 39.63 18.47
C GLU A 71 9.95 40.38 19.42
N ASP A 72 8.88 39.65 19.75
CA ASP A 72 7.76 40.04 20.56
C ASP A 72 8.18 40.53 21.95
N LYS A 73 7.46 41.55 22.39
CA LYS A 73 7.38 41.97 23.79
C LYS A 73 6.87 40.80 24.64
N THR A 74 7.75 40.19 25.43
CA THR A 74 7.32 39.57 26.69
C THR A 74 7.67 40.54 27.82
N GLU A 75 6.68 41.34 28.18
CA GLU A 75 6.56 41.92 29.52
C GLU A 75 6.44 40.81 30.57
N LEU A 76 6.96 41.13 31.77
CA LEU A 76 6.98 40.39 33.07
C LEU A 76 8.23 39.55 33.36
#